data_AF-A0A0A9H101-F1
#
_entry.id   AF-A0A0A9H101-F1
#
_cell.length_a   1.000
_cell.length_b   1.000
_cell.length_c   1.000
_cell.angle_alpha   90.00
_cell.angle_beta   90.00
_cell.angle_gamma   90.00
#
_symmetry.space_group_name_H-M   'P 1'
#
loop_
_entity.id
_entity.type
_entity.pdbx_description
1 polymer ?
#
loop_
_entity_poly.entity_id
_entity_poly.type
_entity_poly.pdbx_seq_one_letter_code
_entity_poly.pdbx_strand_id
1 'polypeptide(L)'
;MRTKAFSSPSYYVQNVLPKLLELRAVRIAPFSSRLAHSVPSNMQMLRCLANYEALRFSEPIKNLAGNMVDRMIKRSFLTGGEYVSVHLRFEEDMVAFSCCTYDGGWKENVAMENARERSWRGKFHRPGRVINPEANRRNGRCPLTPLEVGMMLRAMGFDNTTSLYVASGKIYNAKKYIAPLRQLFPLLQTKETLATPEELAQFKGHSSRLAALDYSVCLHSEVFLMTQGSNFPHFLMGHRRYLYGGHAKTIKPDKRKLVLLFDNPNIRWDRFKCHMQDICRHSEMKGFGLRKPHESIYNLPMPDCLCQQSEA
;
A
#
# COMPACT_ATOMS: atom_id res chain seq x y z
N MET A 1 31.07 -2.50 0.76
CA MET A 1 31.08 -3.08 -0.59
C MET A 1 29.83 -2.69 -1.35
N ARG A 2 29.95 -2.41 -2.66
CA ARG A 2 28.81 -2.26 -3.57
C ARG A 2 28.56 -3.57 -4.30
N THR A 3 27.30 -3.95 -4.44
CA THR A 3 26.86 -5.13 -5.18
C THR A 3 25.79 -4.71 -6.19
N LYS A 4 25.71 -5.40 -7.33
CA LYS A 4 24.65 -5.13 -8.31
C LYS A 4 23.30 -5.60 -7.75
N ALA A 5 22.25 -4.81 -7.96
CA ALA A 5 20.90 -5.26 -7.62
C ALA A 5 20.50 -6.47 -8.48
N PHE A 6 19.75 -7.39 -7.88
CA PHE A 6 19.31 -8.65 -8.51
C PHE A 6 20.48 -9.53 -8.97
N SER A 7 21.55 -9.58 -8.18
CA SER A 7 22.69 -10.48 -8.46
C SER A 7 22.29 -11.94 -8.27
N SER A 8 22.91 -12.86 -9.03
CA SER A 8 22.67 -14.30 -8.93
C SER A 8 23.22 -14.88 -7.61
N PRO A 9 22.77 -16.08 -7.19
CA PRO A 9 23.38 -16.78 -6.06
C PRO A 9 24.89 -16.99 -6.25
N SER A 10 25.33 -17.34 -7.46
CA SER A 10 26.75 -17.53 -7.80
C SER A 10 27.57 -16.27 -7.58
N TYR A 11 27.03 -15.08 -7.88
CA TYR A 11 27.72 -13.82 -7.64
C TYR A 11 28.03 -13.63 -6.15
N TYR A 12 27.10 -13.95 -5.26
CA TYR A 12 27.34 -13.85 -3.81
C TYR A 12 28.42 -14.83 -3.35
N VAL A 13 28.39 -16.07 -3.82
CA VAL A 13 29.41 -17.08 -3.46
C VAL A 13 30.79 -16.73 -4.01
N GLN A 14 30.87 -16.21 -5.24
CA GLN A 14 32.16 -15.96 -5.90
C GLN A 14 32.76 -14.58 -5.57
N ASN A 15 31.93 -13.56 -5.31
CA ASN A 15 32.41 -12.17 -5.19
C ASN A 15 32.19 -11.56 -3.80
N VAL A 16 31.16 -11.99 -3.07
CA VAL A 16 30.79 -11.41 -1.78
C VAL A 16 31.38 -12.25 -0.64
N LEU A 17 31.23 -13.58 -0.70
CA LEU A 17 31.72 -14.49 0.34
C LEU A 17 33.23 -14.40 0.57
N PRO A 18 34.12 -14.36 -0.44
CA PRO A 18 35.56 -14.25 -0.19
C PRO A 18 35.93 -12.98 0.58
N LYS A 19 35.31 -11.85 0.21
CA LYS A 19 35.50 -10.57 0.91
C LYS A 19 34.93 -10.59 2.33
N LEU A 20 33.81 -11.28 2.56
CA LEU A 20 33.27 -11.46 3.91
C LEU A 20 34.22 -12.31 4.77
N LEU A 21 34.81 -13.37 4.22
CA LEU A 21 35.76 -14.23 4.93
C LEU A 21 37.06 -13.48 5.26
N GLU A 22 37.57 -12.69 4.31
CA GLU A 22 38.77 -11.86 4.48
C GLU A 22 38.54 -10.74 5.51
N LEU A 23 37.49 -9.95 5.34
CA LEU A 23 37.25 -8.74 6.14
C LEU A 23 36.48 -9.00 7.44
N ARG A 24 35.96 -10.22 7.64
CA ARG A 24 35.10 -10.69 8.76
C ARG A 24 33.75 -9.99 8.90
N ALA A 25 33.65 -8.72 8.53
CA ALA A 25 32.42 -7.95 8.51
C ALA A 25 32.38 -7.07 7.26
N VAL A 26 31.30 -7.18 6.48
CA VAL A 26 31.09 -6.34 5.29
C VAL A 26 29.74 -5.64 5.33
N ARG A 27 29.74 -4.33 5.11
CA ARG A 27 28.52 -3.58 4.82
C ARG A 27 28.25 -3.59 3.32
N ILE A 28 27.13 -4.19 2.90
CA ILE A 28 26.65 -4.14 1.51
C ILE A 28 25.79 -2.89 1.34
N ALA A 29 26.14 -2.04 0.37
CA ALA A 29 25.40 -0.80 0.06
C ALA A 29 25.17 -0.64 -1.44
N PRO A 30 24.00 -0.13 -1.88
CA PRO A 30 22.83 0.20 -1.06
C PRO A 30 22.09 -1.05 -0.55
N PHE A 31 21.33 -0.91 0.53
CA PHE A 31 20.47 -1.98 1.10
C PHE A 31 19.50 -2.59 0.08
N SER A 32 19.18 -1.87 -1.00
CA SER A 32 18.36 -2.36 -2.12
C SER A 32 19.07 -3.35 -3.05
N SER A 33 20.34 -3.70 -2.78
CA SER A 33 21.06 -4.72 -3.55
C SER A 33 20.58 -6.13 -3.18
N ARG A 34 19.48 -6.53 -3.82
CA ARG A 34 18.79 -7.80 -3.55
C ARG A 34 19.38 -8.95 -4.36
N LEU A 35 19.23 -10.17 -3.85
CA LEU A 35 19.39 -11.40 -4.62
C LEU A 35 18.34 -11.44 -5.73
N ALA A 36 18.68 -12.01 -6.89
CA ALA A 36 17.80 -12.13 -8.06
C ALA A 36 16.45 -12.78 -7.71
N HIS A 37 15.40 -12.49 -8.49
CA HIS A 37 14.11 -13.17 -8.33
C HIS A 37 14.16 -14.61 -8.83
N SER A 38 14.86 -14.87 -9.92
CA SER A 38 15.09 -16.23 -10.42
C SER A 38 16.21 -16.90 -9.63
N VAL A 39 15.84 -17.75 -8.67
CA VAL A 39 16.74 -18.56 -7.85
C VAL A 39 16.16 -19.97 -7.70
N PRO A 40 16.99 -20.98 -7.34
CA PRO A 40 16.53 -22.34 -7.11
C PRO A 40 15.38 -22.43 -6.09
N SER A 41 14.54 -23.46 -6.22
CA SER A 41 13.30 -23.64 -5.42
C SER A 41 13.56 -23.67 -3.91
N ASN A 42 14.61 -24.34 -3.45
CA ASN A 42 15.00 -24.37 -2.04
C ASN A 42 15.29 -22.96 -1.48
N MET A 43 15.89 -22.07 -2.27
CA MET A 43 16.12 -20.68 -1.87
C MET A 43 14.82 -19.86 -1.86
N GLN A 44 13.88 -20.13 -2.77
CA GLN A 44 12.56 -19.51 -2.72
C GLN A 44 11.80 -19.94 -1.47
N MET A 45 11.79 -21.24 -1.16
CA MET A 45 11.14 -21.77 0.03
C MET A 45 11.71 -21.15 1.31
N LEU A 46 13.04 -20.99 1.40
CA LEU A 46 13.65 -20.26 2.51
C LEU A 46 13.21 -18.80 2.57
N ARG A 47 13.07 -18.11 1.44
CA ARG A 47 12.55 -16.73 1.40
C ARG A 47 11.10 -16.66 1.88
N CYS A 48 10.27 -17.64 1.54
CA CYS A 48 8.89 -17.73 1.99
C CYS A 48 8.82 -17.89 3.51
N LEU A 49 9.54 -18.87 4.05
CA LEU A 49 9.63 -19.12 5.49
C LEU A 49 10.17 -17.89 6.22
N ALA A 50 11.25 -17.30 5.72
CA ALA A 50 11.82 -16.11 6.34
C ALA A 50 10.84 -14.93 6.36
N ASN A 51 10.12 -14.70 5.25
CA ASN A 51 9.28 -13.52 5.08
C ASN A 51 7.91 -13.62 5.73
N TYR A 52 7.29 -14.80 5.70
CA TYR A 52 5.91 -14.98 6.16
C TYR A 52 5.80 -15.71 7.50
N GLU A 53 6.80 -16.50 7.91
CA GLU A 53 6.78 -17.25 9.18
C GLU A 53 7.72 -16.66 10.23
N ALA A 54 9.00 -16.49 9.87
CA ALA A 54 10.04 -16.12 10.82
C ALA A 54 10.05 -14.62 11.14
N LEU A 55 9.80 -13.75 10.15
CA LEU A 55 9.76 -12.32 10.36
C LEU A 55 8.44 -11.91 11.02
N ARG A 56 8.49 -11.68 12.33
CA ARG A 56 7.33 -11.29 13.14
C ARG A 56 7.51 -9.89 13.72
N PHE A 57 6.41 -9.17 13.91
CA PHE A 57 6.44 -7.93 14.67
C PHE A 57 6.80 -8.20 16.14
N SER A 58 7.39 -7.20 16.81
CA SER A 58 7.68 -7.31 18.24
C SER A 58 6.39 -7.41 19.06
N GLU A 59 6.48 -8.02 20.24
CA GLU A 59 5.32 -8.25 21.11
C GLU A 59 4.49 -6.98 21.41
N PRO A 60 5.07 -5.80 21.69
CA PRO A 60 4.27 -4.58 21.88
C PRO A 60 3.42 -4.23 20.65
N ILE A 61 3.97 -4.38 19.44
CA ILE A 61 3.24 -4.11 18.19
C ILE A 61 2.15 -5.17 18.00
N LYS A 62 2.48 -6.46 18.18
CA LYS A 62 1.52 -7.57 18.03
C LYS A 62 0.33 -7.41 18.97
N ASN A 63 0.58 -7.10 20.24
CA ASN A 63 -0.48 -6.98 21.25
C ASN A 63 -1.43 -5.82 20.94
N LEU A 64 -0.92 -4.62 20.66
CA LEU A 64 -1.79 -3.50 20.32
C LEU A 64 -2.49 -3.71 18.97
N ALA A 65 -1.78 -4.22 17.97
CA ALA A 65 -2.37 -4.53 16.67
C ALA A 65 -3.50 -5.55 16.77
N GLY A 66 -3.34 -6.61 17.55
CA GLY A 66 -4.39 -7.59 17.83
C GLY A 66 -5.61 -6.94 18.46
N ASN A 67 -5.41 -6.14 19.51
CA ASN A 67 -6.50 -5.38 20.14
C ASN A 67 -7.21 -4.44 19.14
N MET A 68 -6.47 -3.80 18.24
CA MET A 68 -7.04 -2.94 17.20
C MET A 68 -7.88 -3.75 16.20
N VAL A 69 -7.41 -4.93 15.78
CA VAL A 69 -8.17 -5.85 14.91
C VAL A 69 -9.46 -6.28 15.60
N ASP A 70 -9.41 -6.72 16.85
CA ASP A 70 -10.59 -7.13 17.61
C ASP A 70 -11.61 -5.99 17.75
N ARG A 71 -11.14 -4.77 18.01
CA ARG A 71 -11.99 -3.57 18.06
C ARG A 71 -12.60 -3.26 16.69
N MET A 72 -11.84 -3.44 15.62
CA MET A 72 -12.33 -3.24 14.26
C MET A 72 -13.43 -4.23 13.91
N ILE A 73 -13.23 -5.52 14.21
CA ILE A 73 -14.22 -6.59 14.04
C ILE A 73 -15.49 -6.26 14.84
N LYS A 74 -15.35 -5.91 16.13
CA LYS A 74 -16.49 -5.52 16.98
C LYS A 74 -17.25 -4.31 16.45
N ARG A 75 -16.56 -3.31 15.90
CA ARG A 75 -17.18 -2.14 15.26
C ARG A 75 -17.86 -2.46 13.94
N SER A 76 -17.57 -3.62 13.36
CA SER A 76 -18.12 -4.10 12.08
C SER A 76 -19.27 -5.08 12.27
N PHE A 77 -20.06 -4.90 13.33
CA PHE A 77 -21.15 -5.80 13.69
C PHE A 77 -22.27 -5.89 12.63
N LEU A 78 -22.51 -4.82 11.86
CA LEU A 78 -23.50 -4.82 10.78
C LEU A 78 -23.16 -5.76 9.63
N THR A 79 -21.88 -6.09 9.48
CA THR A 79 -21.32 -6.95 8.43
C THR A 79 -20.71 -8.22 9.02
N GLY A 80 -21.16 -8.64 10.22
CA GLY A 80 -20.68 -9.88 10.84
C GLY A 80 -19.20 -9.88 11.25
N GLY A 81 -18.59 -8.70 11.38
CA GLY A 81 -17.17 -8.53 11.66
C GLY A 81 -16.33 -8.14 10.44
N GLU A 82 -16.90 -8.18 9.24
CA GLU A 82 -16.18 -7.90 8.00
C GLU A 82 -16.00 -6.40 7.72
N TYR A 83 -14.84 -6.00 7.25
CA TYR A 83 -14.52 -4.61 6.94
C TYR A 83 -13.60 -4.46 5.72
N VAL A 84 -13.67 -3.26 5.15
CA VAL A 84 -12.76 -2.84 4.08
C VAL A 84 -11.63 -2.04 4.70
N SER A 85 -10.39 -2.32 4.29
CA SER A 85 -9.25 -1.48 4.66
C SER A 85 -8.68 -0.75 3.44
N VAL A 86 -8.28 0.51 3.65
CA VAL A 86 -7.74 1.39 2.60
C VAL A 86 -6.39 1.92 3.04
N HIS A 87 -5.35 1.61 2.27
CA HIS A 87 -4.07 2.31 2.38
C HIS A 87 -4.11 3.58 1.52
N LEU A 88 -4.35 4.70 2.20
CA LEU A 88 -4.54 6.02 1.61
C LEU A 88 -3.24 6.83 1.72
N ARG A 89 -2.61 7.10 0.57
CA ARG A 89 -1.34 7.82 0.48
C ARG A 89 -1.56 9.27 0.01
N PHE A 90 -2.16 10.09 0.87
CA PHE A 90 -2.54 11.50 0.64
C PHE A 90 -1.93 12.47 1.67
N GLU A 91 -0.69 12.24 2.08
CA GLU A 91 0.06 13.10 3.00
C GLU A 91 0.80 14.21 2.24
N GLU A 92 1.21 15.28 2.95
CA GLU A 92 1.78 16.51 2.38
C GLU A 92 2.94 16.25 1.40
N ASP A 93 3.86 15.35 1.76
CA ASP A 93 5.02 15.03 0.91
C ASP A 93 4.59 14.36 -0.39
N MET A 94 3.55 13.53 -0.37
CA MET A 94 3.03 12.87 -1.57
C MET A 94 2.31 13.84 -2.50
N VAL A 95 1.47 14.70 -1.92
CA VAL A 95 0.74 15.74 -2.63
C VAL A 95 1.76 16.70 -3.27
N ALA A 96 2.73 17.19 -2.50
CA ALA A 96 3.78 18.10 -2.98
C ALA A 96 4.66 17.46 -4.07
N PHE A 97 5.11 16.23 -3.87
CA PHE A 97 5.99 15.52 -4.81
C PHE A 97 5.30 15.24 -6.15
N SER A 98 4.00 14.93 -6.12
CA SER A 98 3.23 14.62 -7.32
C SER A 98 3.10 15.79 -8.29
N CYS A 99 3.30 17.03 -7.80
CA CYS A 99 3.12 18.26 -8.57
C CYS A 99 1.77 18.30 -9.30
N CYS A 100 0.72 17.81 -8.63
CA CYS A 100 -0.65 17.84 -9.11
C CYS A 100 -1.38 19.02 -8.49
N THR A 101 -2.44 19.47 -9.16
CA THR A 101 -3.35 20.50 -8.66
C THR A 101 -4.58 19.82 -8.09
N TYR A 102 -4.96 20.21 -6.87
CA TYR A 102 -6.22 19.79 -6.25
C TYR A 102 -7.10 21.03 -6.01
N ASP A 103 -8.15 20.88 -5.21
CA ASP A 103 -9.20 21.88 -5.03
C ASP A 103 -8.82 22.97 -4.00
N GLY A 104 -7.54 23.10 -3.64
CA GLY A 104 -7.04 24.09 -2.69
C GLY A 104 -6.62 25.44 -3.31
N GLY A 105 -6.64 25.54 -4.64
CA GLY A 105 -6.37 26.78 -5.38
C GLY A 105 -4.97 27.35 -5.12
N TRP A 106 -4.85 28.68 -5.19
CA TRP A 106 -3.54 29.35 -5.07
C TRP A 106 -2.85 29.09 -3.72
N LYS A 107 -3.62 29.04 -2.62
CA LYS A 107 -3.08 28.78 -1.28
C LYS A 107 -2.41 27.41 -1.19
N GLU A 108 -3.03 26.38 -1.78
CA GLU A 108 -2.45 25.04 -1.85
C GLU A 108 -1.23 25.00 -2.76
N ASN A 109 -1.27 25.67 -3.91
CA ASN A 109 -0.12 25.72 -4.83
C ASN A 109 1.14 26.30 -4.14
N VAL A 110 0.99 27.40 -3.41
CA VAL A 110 2.08 28.01 -2.63
C VAL A 110 2.55 27.09 -1.51
N ALA A 111 1.63 26.48 -0.76
CA ALA A 111 1.98 25.55 0.30
C ALA A 111 2.76 24.33 -0.23
N MET A 112 2.35 23.79 -1.38
CA MET A 112 3.01 22.65 -2.02
C MET A 112 4.37 23.04 -2.59
N GLU A 113 4.56 24.27 -3.08
CA GLU A 113 5.88 24.76 -3.51
C GLU A 113 6.84 24.87 -2.33
N ASN A 114 6.39 25.47 -1.24
CA ASN A 114 7.18 25.58 -0.02
C ASN A 114 7.54 24.19 0.56
N ALA A 115 6.61 23.22 0.50
CA ALA A 115 6.88 21.84 0.87
C ALA A 115 7.92 21.19 -0.05
N ARG A 116 7.84 21.43 -1.36
CA ARG A 116 8.82 20.92 -2.33
C ARG A 116 10.23 21.43 -2.05
N GLU A 117 10.37 22.72 -1.80
CA GLU A 117 11.66 23.34 -1.53
C GLU A 117 12.27 22.87 -0.21
N ARG A 118 11.45 22.80 0.85
CA ARG A 118 11.87 22.27 2.15
C ARG A 118 12.36 20.83 2.09
N SER A 119 11.67 19.96 1.34
CA SER A 119 11.95 18.51 1.34
C SER A 119 12.94 18.04 0.28
N TRP A 120 13.05 18.72 -0.87
CA TRP A 120 13.91 18.27 -1.98
C TRP A 120 14.87 19.33 -2.53
N ARG A 121 14.97 20.53 -1.92
CA ARG A 121 16.00 21.56 -2.18
C ARG A 121 16.27 21.82 -3.66
N GLY A 122 15.39 22.58 -4.32
CA GLY A 122 15.56 22.95 -5.73
C GLY A 122 15.43 21.80 -6.75
N LYS A 123 15.15 20.56 -6.32
CA LYS A 123 14.95 19.42 -7.25
C LYS A 123 13.88 19.71 -8.32
N PHE A 124 12.86 20.47 -7.98
CA PHE A 124 11.74 20.79 -8.86
C PHE A 124 11.99 22.01 -9.75
N HIS A 125 12.96 22.85 -9.41
CA HIS A 125 13.36 24.05 -10.14
C HIS A 125 14.62 23.85 -11.00
N ARG A 126 15.07 22.60 -11.21
CA ARG A 126 16.26 22.32 -12.03
C ARG A 126 16.03 22.77 -13.49
N PRO A 127 17.04 23.35 -14.16
CA PRO A 127 16.94 23.70 -15.58
C PRO A 127 16.47 22.52 -16.43
N GLY A 128 15.53 22.78 -17.34
CA GLY A 128 14.95 21.76 -18.23
C GLY A 128 13.84 20.89 -17.61
N ARG A 129 13.50 21.06 -16.33
CA ARG A 129 12.39 20.33 -15.71
C ARG A 129 11.07 21.08 -15.90
N VAL A 130 10.18 20.53 -16.72
CA VAL A 130 8.82 21.06 -16.91
C VAL A 130 7.82 20.30 -16.03
N ILE A 131 7.07 21.04 -15.22
CA ILE A 131 5.98 20.49 -14.40
C ILE A 131 4.67 20.69 -15.15
N ASN A 132 3.97 19.58 -15.43
CA ASN A 132 2.65 19.60 -16.03
C ASN A 132 1.67 18.82 -15.13
N PRO A 133 0.87 19.51 -14.29
CA PRO A 133 -0.05 18.87 -13.36
C PRO A 133 -1.09 17.97 -14.03
N GLU A 134 -1.66 18.40 -15.16
CA GLU A 134 -2.65 17.61 -15.90
C GLU A 134 -2.04 16.34 -16.51
N ALA A 135 -0.83 16.43 -17.05
CA ALA A 135 -0.12 15.28 -17.56
C ALA A 135 0.24 14.32 -16.41
N ASN A 136 0.64 14.84 -15.24
CA ASN A 136 0.88 14.00 -14.06
C ASN A 136 -0.39 13.26 -13.63
N ARG A 137 -1.54 13.94 -13.63
CA ARG A 137 -2.87 13.39 -13.36
C ARG A 137 -3.22 12.29 -14.37
N ARG A 138 -3.25 12.60 -15.66
CA ARG A 138 -3.53 11.63 -16.74
C ARG A 138 -2.61 10.41 -16.74
N ASN A 139 -1.34 10.59 -16.38
CA ASN A 139 -0.38 9.50 -16.27
C ASN A 139 -0.53 8.65 -15.00
N GLY A 140 -1.50 8.96 -14.13
CA GLY A 140 -1.75 8.28 -12.87
C GLY A 140 -0.63 8.50 -11.86
N ARG A 141 0.02 9.66 -11.85
CA ARG A 141 1.06 10.01 -10.85
C ARG A 141 0.48 10.65 -9.60
N CYS A 142 -0.68 11.30 -9.71
CA CYS A 142 -1.32 11.92 -8.55
C CYS A 142 -1.81 10.87 -7.54
N PRO A 143 -1.68 11.16 -6.23
CA PRO A 143 -2.55 10.66 -5.18
C PRO A 143 -4.03 10.74 -5.56
N LEU A 144 -4.80 9.70 -5.19
CA LEU A 144 -6.25 9.79 -5.22
C LEU A 144 -6.71 10.55 -3.98
N THR A 145 -7.68 11.47 -4.15
CA THR A 145 -8.27 12.16 -3.01
C THR A 145 -9.15 11.21 -2.21
N PRO A 146 -9.42 11.47 -0.92
CA PRO A 146 -10.32 10.60 -0.15
C PRO A 146 -11.74 10.58 -0.72
N LEU A 147 -12.20 11.66 -1.37
CA LEU A 147 -13.47 11.69 -2.09
C LEU A 147 -13.48 10.69 -3.26
N GLU A 148 -12.44 10.71 -4.11
CA GLU A 148 -12.32 9.78 -5.24
C GLU A 148 -12.33 8.32 -4.77
N VAL A 149 -11.62 8.04 -3.69
CA VAL A 149 -11.62 6.72 -3.04
C VAL A 149 -13.02 6.33 -2.57
N GLY A 150 -13.73 7.24 -1.91
CA GLY A 150 -15.09 7.00 -1.46
C GLY A 150 -16.06 6.73 -2.62
N MET A 151 -15.98 7.54 -3.69
CA MET A 151 -16.79 7.34 -4.90
C MET A 151 -16.52 5.99 -5.55
N MET A 152 -15.26 5.57 -5.64
CA MET A 152 -14.91 4.25 -6.16
C MET A 152 -15.52 3.14 -5.32
N LEU A 153 -15.37 3.18 -4.00
CA LEU A 153 -15.90 2.15 -3.10
C LEU A 153 -17.44 2.07 -3.22
N ARG A 154 -18.12 3.22 -3.26
CA ARG A 154 -19.58 3.26 -3.49
C ARG A 154 -19.97 2.65 -4.83
N ALA A 155 -19.21 2.93 -5.88
CA ALA A 155 -19.48 2.39 -7.19
C ALA A 155 -19.14 0.89 -7.32
N MET A 156 -18.22 0.37 -6.51
CA MET A 156 -17.93 -1.06 -6.38
C MET A 156 -19.03 -1.84 -5.65
N GLY A 157 -19.93 -1.16 -4.94
CA GLY A 157 -21.07 -1.77 -4.25
C GLY A 157 -21.01 -1.68 -2.72
N PHE A 158 -19.96 -1.09 -2.14
CA PHE A 158 -19.93 -0.82 -0.70
C PHE A 158 -20.87 0.34 -0.36
N ASP A 159 -21.45 0.32 0.85
CA ASP A 159 -22.43 1.32 1.26
C ASP A 159 -22.12 1.92 2.64
N ASN A 160 -23.08 2.65 3.23
CA ASN A 160 -22.90 3.30 4.53
C ASN A 160 -22.88 2.32 5.70
N THR A 161 -23.28 1.06 5.50
CA THR A 161 -23.21 -0.01 6.51
C THR A 161 -21.84 -0.70 6.51
N THR A 162 -21.03 -0.46 5.47
CA THR A 162 -19.67 -1.00 5.39
C THR A 162 -18.73 -0.27 6.35
N SER A 163 -18.12 -1.02 7.27
CA SER A 163 -17.01 -0.54 8.10
C SER A 163 -15.75 -0.33 7.27
N LEU A 164 -15.13 0.84 7.41
CA LEU A 164 -13.95 1.23 6.63
C LEU A 164 -12.77 1.56 7.56
N TYR A 165 -11.67 0.82 7.47
CA TYR A 165 -10.42 1.19 8.13
C TYR A 165 -9.51 1.98 7.18
N VAL A 166 -9.07 3.17 7.56
CA VAL A 166 -8.13 3.98 6.76
C VAL A 166 -6.74 3.95 7.39
N ALA A 167 -5.81 3.27 6.72
CA ALA A 167 -4.39 3.29 6.99
C ALA A 167 -3.73 4.45 6.22
N SER A 168 -3.23 5.44 6.95
CA SER A 168 -2.56 6.61 6.38
C SER A 168 -1.59 7.23 7.39
N GLY A 169 -0.55 7.91 6.90
CA GLY A 169 0.13 8.93 7.70
C GLY A 169 -0.76 10.17 7.90
N LYS A 170 -0.14 11.30 8.27
CA LYS A 170 -0.85 12.58 8.43
C LYS A 170 -1.42 13.06 7.10
N ILE A 171 -2.72 12.88 6.90
CA ILE A 171 -3.43 13.31 5.69
C ILE A 171 -3.30 14.83 5.52
N TYR A 172 -2.94 15.26 4.31
CA TYR A 172 -2.85 16.67 3.96
C TYR A 172 -4.23 17.32 4.10
N ASN A 173 -4.30 18.44 4.83
CA ASN A 173 -5.53 19.17 5.14
C ASN A 173 -6.71 18.23 5.51
N ALA A 174 -6.46 17.34 6.47
CA ALA A 174 -7.37 16.26 6.84
C ALA A 174 -8.82 16.72 7.10
N LYS A 175 -9.02 17.89 7.75
CA LYS A 175 -10.35 18.44 8.01
C LYS A 175 -11.17 18.61 6.73
N LYS A 176 -10.55 19.08 5.64
CA LYS A 176 -11.18 19.25 4.33
C LYS A 176 -11.36 17.91 3.62
N TYR A 177 -10.27 17.17 3.46
CA TYR A 177 -10.24 16.04 2.53
C TYR A 177 -10.88 14.75 3.08
N ILE A 178 -10.87 14.52 4.39
CA ILE A 178 -11.51 13.32 4.98
C ILE A 178 -13.02 13.46 5.15
N ALA A 179 -13.54 14.69 5.24
CA ALA A 179 -14.95 14.92 5.49
C ALA A 179 -15.88 14.23 4.45
N PRO A 180 -15.64 14.32 3.13
CA PRO A 180 -16.49 13.62 2.15
C PRO A 180 -16.41 12.09 2.28
N LEU A 181 -15.23 11.54 2.59
CA LEU A 181 -15.08 10.09 2.77
C LEU A 181 -15.88 9.61 4.00
N ARG A 182 -15.86 10.37 5.10
CA ARG A 182 -16.68 10.06 6.29
C ARG A 182 -18.18 10.18 6.02
N GLN A 183 -18.62 11.11 5.19
CA GLN A 183 -20.03 11.19 4.78
C GLN A 183 -20.46 9.96 3.98
N LEU A 184 -19.59 9.47 3.09
CA LEU A 184 -19.85 8.25 2.32
C LEU A 184 -19.74 6.98 3.18
N PHE A 185 -18.86 6.95 4.18
CA PHE A 185 -18.65 5.80 5.06
C PHE A 185 -18.62 6.26 6.53
N PRO A 186 -19.80 6.37 7.18
CA PRO A 186 -19.90 6.91 8.53
C PRO A 186 -19.20 6.03 9.59
N LEU A 187 -19.06 4.74 9.32
CA LEU A 187 -18.38 3.76 10.18
C LEU A 187 -16.84 3.77 10.03
N LEU A 188 -16.29 4.82 9.42
CA LEU A 188 -14.85 4.96 9.17
C LEU A 188 -14.05 5.01 10.48
N GLN A 189 -13.08 4.10 10.56
CA GLN A 189 -12.11 3.99 11.63
C GLN A 189 -10.70 4.35 11.14
N THR A 190 -9.90 4.89 12.06
CA THR A 190 -8.47 5.10 11.89
C THR A 190 -7.76 4.51 13.10
N LYS A 191 -6.43 4.47 13.04
CA LYS A 191 -5.59 4.09 14.18
C LYS A 191 -5.93 4.84 15.46
N GLU A 192 -6.15 6.15 15.35
CA GLU A 192 -6.49 7.02 16.48
C GLU A 192 -7.92 6.81 17.00
N THR A 193 -8.82 6.19 16.21
CA THR A 193 -10.16 5.83 16.69
C THR A 193 -10.20 4.42 17.28
N LEU A 194 -9.27 3.54 16.88
CA LEU A 194 -9.18 2.16 17.36
C LEU A 194 -8.25 1.99 18.57
N ALA A 195 -7.29 2.90 18.79
CA ALA A 195 -6.35 2.85 19.91
C ALA A 195 -6.34 4.18 20.68
N THR A 196 -6.14 4.12 22.00
CA THR A 196 -6.09 5.33 22.83
C THR A 196 -4.75 6.07 22.64
N PRO A 197 -4.70 7.38 22.96
CA PRO A 197 -3.45 8.13 22.90
C PRO A 197 -2.32 7.55 23.76
N GLU A 198 -2.66 6.89 24.87
CA GLU A 198 -1.75 6.23 25.81
C GLU A 198 -1.20 4.94 25.22
N GLU A 199 -2.05 4.10 24.63
CA GLU A 199 -1.63 2.88 23.93
C GLU A 199 -0.68 3.21 22.78
N LEU A 200 -0.97 4.29 22.05
CA LEU A 200 -0.15 4.76 20.93
C LEU A 200 1.13 5.46 21.35
N ALA A 201 1.25 5.92 22.60
CA ALA A 201 2.35 6.78 23.06
C ALA A 201 3.73 6.14 22.83
N GLN A 202 3.87 4.85 23.11
CA GLN A 202 5.12 4.08 22.94
C GLN A 202 5.57 3.94 21.47
N PHE A 203 4.68 4.19 20.51
CA PHE A 203 4.96 4.10 19.07
C PHE A 203 5.15 5.49 18.43
N LYS A 204 4.81 6.58 19.13
CA LYS A 204 5.00 7.95 18.63
C LYS A 204 6.49 8.22 18.35
N GLY A 205 6.76 9.02 17.32
CA GLY A 205 8.11 9.28 16.83
C GLY A 205 8.71 8.19 15.94
N HIS A 206 8.08 7.00 15.86
CA HIS A 206 8.54 5.89 15.03
C HIS A 206 7.50 5.53 13.95
N SER A 207 7.59 6.20 12.80
CA SER A 207 6.64 6.02 11.68
C SER A 207 6.51 4.56 11.21
N SER A 208 7.61 3.79 11.23
CA SER A 208 7.60 2.37 10.86
C SER A 208 6.84 1.49 11.85
N ARG A 209 6.90 1.79 13.16
CA ARG A 209 6.14 1.05 14.18
C ARG A 209 4.65 1.36 14.08
N LEU A 210 4.30 2.62 13.87
CA LEU A 210 2.92 3.03 13.62
C LEU A 210 2.36 2.41 12.33
N ALA A 211 3.17 2.28 11.28
CA ALA A 211 2.77 1.58 10.07
C ALA A 211 2.60 0.07 10.30
N ALA A 212 3.36 -0.56 11.20
CA ALA A 212 3.18 -1.97 11.54
C ALA A 212 1.80 -2.27 12.19
N LEU A 213 1.27 -1.33 12.98
CA LEU A 213 -0.10 -1.40 13.50
C LEU A 213 -1.12 -1.38 12.36
N ASP A 214 -1.00 -0.41 11.45
CA ASP A 214 -1.87 -0.33 10.26
C ASP A 214 -1.78 -1.59 9.40
N TYR A 215 -0.57 -2.12 9.23
CA TYR A 215 -0.30 -3.31 8.43
C TYR A 215 -1.13 -4.49 8.93
N SER A 216 -1.20 -4.68 10.24
CA SER A 216 -1.90 -5.81 10.86
C SER A 216 -3.42 -5.68 10.72
N VAL A 217 -3.97 -4.48 10.85
CA VAL A 217 -5.40 -4.24 10.62
C VAL A 217 -5.75 -4.42 9.14
N CYS A 218 -4.91 -3.94 8.22
CA CYS A 218 -5.14 -4.18 6.79
C CYS A 218 -4.90 -5.65 6.36
N LEU A 219 -4.08 -6.41 7.10
CA LEU A 219 -3.83 -7.83 6.82
C LEU A 219 -5.10 -8.65 7.04
N HIS A 220 -5.87 -8.33 8.09
CA HIS A 220 -7.05 -9.09 8.50
C HIS A 220 -8.38 -8.59 7.93
N SER A 221 -8.37 -7.58 7.04
CA SER A 221 -9.59 -7.10 6.39
C SER A 221 -10.02 -8.01 5.25
N GLU A 222 -11.30 -8.06 4.94
CA GLU A 222 -11.86 -8.87 3.85
C GLU A 222 -11.43 -8.30 2.49
N VAL A 223 -11.46 -6.97 2.38
CA VAL A 223 -11.02 -6.26 1.17
C VAL A 223 -9.96 -5.23 1.51
N PHE A 224 -8.83 -5.29 0.81
CA PHE A 224 -7.78 -4.28 0.91
C PHE A 224 -7.70 -3.43 -0.37
N LEU A 225 -7.85 -2.12 -0.26
CA LEU A 225 -7.66 -1.15 -1.34
C LEU A 225 -6.37 -0.35 -1.14
N MET A 226 -5.54 -0.25 -2.17
CA MET A 226 -4.37 0.64 -2.16
C MET A 226 -4.55 1.80 -3.13
N THR A 227 -4.24 3.03 -2.71
CA THR A 227 -4.34 4.19 -3.60
C THR A 227 -3.04 4.51 -4.32
N GLN A 228 -1.90 4.05 -3.81
CA GLN A 228 -0.57 4.27 -4.38
C GLN A 228 0.31 3.04 -4.25
N GLY A 229 1.22 2.84 -5.20
CA GLY A 229 2.28 1.85 -5.07
C GLY A 229 3.32 2.32 -4.06
N SER A 230 3.52 1.56 -2.99
CA SER A 230 4.63 1.73 -2.06
C SER A 230 5.08 0.37 -1.53
N ASN A 231 6.09 0.33 -0.67
CA ASN A 231 6.55 -0.93 -0.06
C ASN A 231 5.45 -1.56 0.82
N PHE A 232 4.65 -0.75 1.52
CA PHE A 232 3.59 -1.21 2.41
C PHE A 232 2.58 -2.13 1.72
N PRO A 233 1.83 -1.69 0.68
CA PRO A 233 0.87 -2.53 0.00
C PRO A 233 1.56 -3.69 -0.74
N HIS A 234 2.79 -3.50 -1.23
CA HIS A 234 3.53 -4.56 -1.91
C HIS A 234 3.79 -5.77 -1.01
N PHE A 235 4.23 -5.55 0.24
CA PHE A 235 4.44 -6.63 1.20
C PHE A 235 3.13 -7.17 1.77
N LEU A 236 2.14 -6.28 1.99
CA LEU A 236 0.85 -6.66 2.52
C LEU A 236 0.08 -7.57 1.56
N MET A 237 0.12 -7.30 0.25
CA MET A 237 -0.50 -8.14 -0.78
C MET A 237 -0.02 -9.59 -0.72
N GLY A 238 1.29 -9.80 -0.71
CA GLY A 238 1.83 -11.15 -0.66
C GLY A 238 1.54 -11.84 0.65
N HIS A 239 1.56 -11.11 1.77
CA HIS A 239 1.23 -11.68 3.08
C HIS A 239 -0.24 -12.08 3.19
N ARG A 240 -1.16 -11.23 2.71
CA ARG A 240 -2.58 -11.59 2.62
C ARG A 240 -2.77 -12.86 1.78
N ARG A 241 -2.16 -12.92 0.60
CA ARG A 241 -2.23 -14.13 -0.25
C ARG A 241 -1.64 -15.36 0.42
N TYR A 242 -0.54 -15.22 1.15
CA TYR A 242 0.07 -16.30 1.90
C TYR A 242 -0.87 -16.81 3.00
N LEU A 243 -1.41 -15.90 3.82
CA LEU A 243 -2.28 -16.22 4.94
C LEU A 243 -3.61 -16.86 4.51
N TYR A 244 -4.17 -16.43 3.39
CA TYR A 244 -5.47 -16.87 2.89
C TYR A 244 -5.37 -17.86 1.72
N GLY A 245 -4.34 -18.72 1.70
CA GLY A 245 -4.29 -19.87 0.79
C GLY A 245 -4.23 -19.54 -0.71
N GLY A 246 -3.64 -18.39 -1.06
CA GLY A 246 -3.45 -17.95 -2.44
C GLY A 246 -4.37 -16.79 -2.86
N HIS A 247 -5.48 -16.54 -2.16
CA HIS A 247 -6.39 -15.44 -2.50
C HIS A 247 -6.81 -14.59 -1.31
N ALA A 248 -6.62 -13.29 -1.46
CA ALA A 248 -7.21 -12.29 -0.58
C ALA A 248 -7.61 -11.08 -1.42
N LYS A 249 -8.89 -10.69 -1.35
CA LYS A 249 -9.43 -9.63 -2.19
C LYS A 249 -8.64 -8.34 -1.98
N THR A 250 -7.90 -7.95 -3.01
CA THR A 250 -7.00 -6.80 -2.97
C THR A 250 -7.15 -5.98 -4.24
N ILE A 251 -7.63 -4.75 -4.09
CA ILE A 251 -7.97 -3.86 -5.19
C ILE A 251 -6.81 -2.92 -5.44
N LYS A 252 -6.26 -2.99 -6.65
CA LYS A 252 -5.26 -2.06 -7.15
C LYS A 252 -5.84 -1.31 -8.35
N PRO A 253 -6.35 -0.08 -8.16
CA PRO A 253 -6.95 0.66 -9.25
C PRO A 253 -5.93 1.07 -10.31
N ASP A 254 -6.36 1.03 -11.57
CA ASP A 254 -5.64 1.68 -12.66
C ASP A 254 -5.98 3.18 -12.65
N LYS A 255 -5.12 3.95 -11.99
CA LYS A 255 -5.30 5.41 -11.86
C LYS A 255 -5.40 6.13 -13.21
N ARG A 256 -4.77 5.62 -14.27
CA ARG A 256 -4.87 6.25 -15.60
C ARG A 256 -6.28 6.14 -16.14
N LYS A 257 -6.88 4.96 -16.03
CA LYS A 257 -8.28 4.73 -16.41
C LYS A 257 -9.23 5.50 -15.50
N LEU A 258 -8.99 5.52 -14.19
CA LEU A 258 -9.84 6.25 -13.24
C LEU A 258 -9.91 7.74 -13.53
N VAL A 259 -8.78 8.38 -13.84
CA VAL A 259 -8.73 9.81 -14.15
C VAL A 259 -9.63 10.13 -15.34
N LEU A 260 -9.61 9.30 -16.39
CA LEU A 260 -10.50 9.48 -17.54
C LEU A 260 -11.99 9.36 -17.17
N LEU A 261 -12.31 8.55 -16.17
CA LEU A 261 -13.69 8.40 -15.70
C LEU A 261 -14.12 9.59 -14.82
N PHE A 262 -13.25 10.05 -13.92
CA PHE A 262 -13.53 11.20 -13.05
C PHE A 262 -13.58 12.52 -13.82
N ASP A 263 -12.74 12.68 -14.84
CA ASP A 263 -12.68 13.91 -15.63
C ASP A 263 -13.76 13.94 -16.74
N ASN A 264 -14.62 12.92 -16.83
CA ASN A 264 -15.72 12.89 -17.79
C ASN A 264 -17.00 13.51 -17.18
N PRO A 265 -17.38 14.74 -17.55
CA PRO A 265 -18.54 15.42 -16.96
C PRO A 265 -19.88 14.76 -17.33
N ASN A 266 -19.89 13.93 -18.38
CA ASN A 266 -21.10 13.29 -18.90
C ASN A 266 -21.22 11.81 -18.50
N ILE A 267 -20.33 11.30 -17.65
CA ILE A 267 -20.42 9.91 -17.21
C ILE A 267 -21.64 9.73 -16.29
N ARG A 268 -22.55 8.84 -16.71
CA ARG A 268 -23.67 8.43 -15.87
C ARG A 268 -23.19 7.51 -14.75
N TRP A 269 -23.88 7.58 -13.60
CA TRP A 269 -23.52 6.79 -12.41
C TRP A 269 -23.56 5.28 -12.65
N ASP A 270 -24.58 4.78 -13.36
CA ASP A 270 -24.71 3.37 -13.77
C ASP A 270 -23.48 2.89 -14.55
N ARG A 271 -23.03 3.68 -15.51
CA ARG A 271 -21.82 3.38 -16.29
C ARG A 271 -20.54 3.42 -15.44
N PHE A 272 -20.43 4.40 -14.53
CA PHE A 272 -19.30 4.46 -13.60
C PHE A 272 -19.26 3.22 -12.67
N LYS A 273 -20.42 2.77 -12.17
CA LYS A 273 -20.55 1.52 -11.40
C LYS A 273 -20.05 0.31 -12.19
N CYS A 274 -20.49 0.13 -13.43
CA CYS A 274 -20.05 -0.98 -14.27
C CYS A 274 -18.52 -1.00 -14.39
N HIS A 275 -17.88 0.14 -14.67
CA HIS A 275 -16.42 0.24 -14.74
C HIS A 275 -15.74 -0.11 -13.42
N MET A 276 -16.30 0.32 -12.27
CA MET A 276 -15.70 0.02 -10.96
C MET A 276 -15.86 -1.45 -10.56
N GLN A 277 -17.00 -2.04 -10.88
CA GLN A 277 -17.24 -3.48 -10.69
C GLN A 277 -16.29 -4.31 -11.55
N ASP A 278 -16.03 -3.90 -12.80
CA ASP A 278 -15.04 -4.57 -13.63
C ASP A 278 -13.63 -4.47 -13.05
N ILE A 279 -13.21 -3.30 -12.54
CA ILE A 279 -11.91 -3.16 -11.84
C ILE A 279 -11.83 -4.11 -10.64
N CYS A 280 -12.92 -4.26 -9.89
CA CYS A 280 -13.01 -5.16 -8.75
C CYS A 280 -12.80 -6.63 -9.21
N ARG A 281 -13.59 -7.10 -10.19
CA ARG A 281 -13.48 -8.46 -10.77
C ARG A 281 -12.07 -8.74 -11.33
N HIS A 282 -11.49 -7.80 -12.07
CA HIS A 282 -10.13 -7.96 -12.60
C HIS A 282 -9.06 -8.05 -11.49
N SER A 283 -9.27 -7.35 -10.38
CA SER A 283 -8.38 -7.41 -9.23
C SER A 283 -8.48 -8.76 -8.52
N GLU A 284 -9.69 -9.32 -8.42
CA GLU A 284 -9.93 -10.67 -7.89
C GLU A 284 -9.25 -11.74 -8.75
N MET A 285 -9.43 -11.72 -10.07
CA MET A 285 -8.78 -12.68 -10.98
C MET A 285 -7.25 -12.64 -10.87
N LYS A 286 -6.65 -11.45 -10.80
CA LYS A 286 -5.20 -11.30 -10.58
C LYS A 286 -4.75 -11.77 -9.20
N GLY A 287 -5.67 -11.90 -8.25
CA GLY A 287 -5.46 -12.51 -6.94
C GLY A 287 -4.89 -13.91 -7.04
N PHE A 288 -5.39 -14.71 -7.99
CA PHE A 288 -5.07 -16.12 -8.21
C PHE A 288 -3.91 -16.37 -9.20
N GLY A 289 -3.28 -15.31 -9.71
CA GLY A 289 -2.23 -15.45 -10.72
C GLY A 289 -1.00 -16.19 -10.19
N LEU A 290 -0.44 -17.10 -10.98
CA LEU A 290 0.86 -17.71 -10.71
C LEU A 290 1.99 -16.70 -10.98
N ARG A 291 2.98 -16.67 -10.09
CA ARG A 291 4.16 -15.81 -10.22
C ARG A 291 5.01 -16.24 -11.42
N LYS A 292 5.41 -15.26 -12.24
CA LYS A 292 6.44 -15.48 -13.27
C LYS A 292 7.85 -15.45 -12.66
N PRO A 293 8.87 -16.13 -13.23
CA PRO A 293 10.20 -16.24 -12.62
C PRO A 293 10.87 -14.91 -12.23
N HIS A 294 10.61 -13.84 -12.99
CA HIS A 294 11.16 -12.50 -12.77
C HIS A 294 10.36 -11.63 -11.80
N GLU A 295 9.15 -12.06 -11.42
CA GLU A 295 8.29 -11.33 -10.50
C GLU A 295 8.69 -11.58 -9.04
N SER A 296 8.34 -10.61 -8.19
CA SER A 296 8.65 -10.65 -6.76
C SER A 296 7.77 -11.66 -6.01
N ILE A 297 8.43 -12.64 -5.37
CA ILE A 297 7.80 -13.60 -4.46
C ILE A 297 7.05 -12.94 -3.30
N TYR A 298 7.50 -11.75 -2.88
CA TYR A 298 6.89 -10.99 -1.78
C TYR A 298 5.52 -10.38 -2.13
N ASN A 299 5.13 -10.40 -3.41
CA ASN A 299 3.83 -9.92 -3.88
C ASN A 299 2.94 -11.10 -4.32
N LEU A 300 3.53 -12.06 -5.04
CA LEU A 300 2.87 -13.27 -5.52
C LEU A 300 3.58 -14.47 -4.89
N PRO A 301 3.11 -15.00 -3.76
CA PRO A 301 3.75 -16.13 -3.09
C PRO A 301 3.53 -17.46 -3.82
N MET A 302 2.47 -17.59 -4.63
CA MET A 302 2.17 -18.80 -5.42
C MET A 302 3.05 -18.91 -6.67
N PRO A 303 3.58 -20.11 -7.03
CA PRO A 303 3.42 -21.40 -6.33
C PRO A 303 4.54 -21.70 -5.32
N ASP A 304 5.52 -20.82 -5.15
CA ASP A 304 6.76 -21.13 -4.43
C ASP A 304 6.58 -21.26 -2.90
N CYS A 305 5.66 -20.49 -2.31
CA CYS A 305 5.46 -20.41 -0.86
C CYS A 305 4.28 -21.22 -0.34
N LEU A 306 3.48 -21.78 -1.23
CA LEU A 306 2.18 -22.35 -0.94
C LEU A 306 1.98 -23.56 -1.84
N CYS A 307 1.44 -24.65 -1.29
CA CYS A 307 1.09 -25.81 -2.11
C CYS A 307 -0.08 -25.46 -3.02
N GLN A 308 -0.09 -25.99 -4.25
CA GLN A 308 -1.31 -25.97 -5.07
C GLN A 308 -2.40 -26.73 -4.32
N GLN A 309 -3.49 -26.06 -3.99
CA GLN A 309 -4.68 -26.77 -3.56
C GLN A 309 -5.17 -27.56 -4.78
N SER A 310 -5.25 -28.88 -4.65
CA SER A 310 -5.95 -29.71 -5.63
C SER A 310 -7.37 -29.18 -5.75
N GLU A 311 -7.84 -28.93 -6.97
CA GLU A 311 -9.25 -28.63 -7.22
C GLU A 311 -10.09 -29.71 -6.54
N ALA A 312 -10.92 -29.31 -5.59
CA ALA A 312 -11.88 -30.16 -4.89
C ALA A 312 -13.22 -30.10 -5.60
#